data_AF-A0AAU7A3H7-F1
#
_entry.id   AF-A0AAU7A3H7-F1
#
_cell.length_a   1.000
_cell.length_b   1.000
_cell.length_c   1.000
_cell.angle_alpha   90.00
_cell.angle_beta   90.00
_cell.angle_gamma   90.00
#
_symmetry.space_group_name_H-M   'P 1'
#
loop_
_entity.id
_entity.type
_entity.pdbx_description
1 polymer ?
#
loop_
_entity_poly.entity_id
_entity_poly.type
_entity_poly.pdbx_seq_one_letter_code
_entity_poly.pdbx_strand_id
1 'polypeptide(L)' 'MGYNTNFEMGLKELEIVEDALRFRLNQLSKMSTSNAKICYTEKKEITEIQSVLGSLHNQKLWYRPKDTPYVSG' A
#
# COMPACT_ATOMS: atom_id res chain seq x y z
N MET A 1 1.13 0.23 -28.38
CA MET A 1 -0.05 0.49 -27.53
C MET A 1 0.46 1.22 -26.29
N GLY A 2 0.07 2.48 -26.10
CA GLY A 2 0.41 3.24 -24.88
C GLY A 2 -0.75 3.19 -23.90
N TYR A 3 -0.45 3.20 -22.60
CA TYR A 3 -1.46 3.31 -21.56
C TYR A 3 -1.59 4.77 -21.13
N ASN A 4 -2.81 5.19 -20.79
CA ASN A 4 -3.02 6.49 -20.16
C ASN A 4 -2.43 6.45 -18.74
N THR A 5 -1.51 7.37 -18.47
CA THR A 5 -0.88 7.51 -17.14
C THR A 5 -1.60 8.52 -16.26
N ASN A 6 -2.58 9.24 -16.80
CA ASN A 6 -3.44 10.15 -16.04
C ASN A 6 -4.66 9.37 -15.56
N PHE A 7 -4.73 9.15 -14.26
CA PHE A 7 -5.86 8.48 -13.61
C PHE A 7 -6.71 9.55 -12.91
N GLU A 8 -7.99 9.62 -13.29
CA GLU A 8 -8.98 10.39 -12.55
C GLU A 8 -9.57 9.46 -11.50
N MET A 9 -9.24 9.67 -10.23
CA MET A 9 -9.68 8.83 -9.12
C MET A 9 -10.02 9.72 -7.92
N GLY A 10 -11.24 9.58 -7.40
CA GLY A 10 -11.72 10.33 -6.26
C GLY A 10 -11.26 9.74 -4.92
N LEU A 11 -11.44 10.48 -3.82
CA LEU A 11 -11.05 10.05 -2.47
C LEU A 11 -11.68 8.71 -2.07
N LYS A 12 -12.95 8.49 -2.42
CA LYS A 12 -13.68 7.26 -2.09
C LYS A 12 -13.16 6.05 -2.86
N GLU A 13 -12.80 6.23 -4.12
CA GLU A 13 -12.23 5.16 -4.94
C GLU A 13 -10.83 4.79 -4.44
N LEU A 14 -10.03 5.81 -4.07
CA LEU A 14 -8.72 5.61 -3.46
C LEU A 14 -8.80 4.82 -2.16
N GLU A 15 -9.78 5.12 -1.30
CA GLU A 15 -10.04 4.40 -0.06
C GLU A 15 -10.37 2.91 -0.31
N ILE A 16 -11.24 2.63 -1.29
CA ILE A 16 -11.58 1.26 -1.68
C ILE A 16 -10.33 0.51 -2.18
N VAL A 17 -9.47 1.16 -2.95
CA VAL A 17 -8.21 0.59 -3.43
C VAL A 17 -7.27 0.28 -2.26
N GLU A 18 -7.10 1.22 -1.33
CA GLU A 18 -6.27 1.01 -0.13
C GLU A 18 -6.79 -0.16 0.72
N ASP A 19 -8.11 -0.24 0.94
CA ASP A 19 -8.73 -1.30 1.72
C ASP A 19 -8.57 -2.67 1.05
N ALA A 20 -8.74 -2.75 -0.26
CA ALA A 20 -8.50 -3.98 -1.02
C ALA A 20 -7.04 -4.45 -0.92
N LEU A 21 -6.08 -3.52 -1.04
CA LEU A 21 -4.66 -3.80 -0.90
C LEU A 21 -4.31 -4.28 0.52
N ARG A 22 -4.84 -3.64 1.55
CA ARG A 22 -4.66 -4.04 2.96
C ARG A 22 -5.29 -5.39 3.25
N PHE A 23 -6.46 -5.66 2.69
CA PHE A 23 -7.12 -6.97 2.80
C PHE A 23 -6.25 -8.07 2.20
N ARG A 24 -5.73 -7.86 0.98
CA ARG A 24 -4.84 -8.84 0.32
C ARG A 24 -3.56 -9.07 1.12
N LEU A 25 -2.94 -8.01 1.61
CA LEU A 25 -1.75 -8.10 2.47
C LEU A 25 -2.01 -8.94 3.73
N ASN A 26 -3.17 -8.75 4.38
CA ASN A 26 -3.56 -9.54 5.55
C ASN A 26 -3.73 -11.03 5.20
N GLN A 27 -4.35 -11.34 4.07
CA GLN A 27 -4.51 -12.73 3.62
C GLN A 27 -3.16 -13.41 3.35
N LEU A 28 -2.27 -12.72 2.62
CA LEU A 28 -0.93 -13.23 2.33
C LEU A 28 -0.15 -13.49 3.62
N SER A 29 -0.21 -12.57 4.59
CA SER A 29 0.48 -12.72 5.87
C SER A 29 0.09 -14.01 6.62
N LYS A 30 -1.18 -14.44 6.50
CA LYS A 30 -1.70 -15.67 7.13
C LYS A 30 -1.29 -16.95 6.38
N MET A 31 -1.14 -16.89 5.06
CA MET A 31 -0.87 -18.04 4.19
C MET A 31 0.61 -18.49 4.19
N SER A 32 1.53 -17.58 4.53
CA SER A 32 3.00 -17.76 4.49
C SER A 32 3.59 -18.94 5.27
N THR A 33 2.78 -19.69 6.02
CA THR A 33 3.22 -20.75 6.94
C THR A 33 3.32 -22.14 6.32
N SER A 34 2.88 -22.34 5.07
CA SER A 34 2.54 -23.69 4.58
C SER A 34 3.46 -24.32 3.53
N ASN A 35 4.30 -23.58 2.79
CA ASN A 35 5.22 -24.15 1.78
C ASN A 35 6.34 -23.18 1.33
N ALA A 36 7.57 -23.66 1.15
CA ALA A 36 8.74 -22.81 0.86
C ALA A 36 8.70 -22.08 -0.51
N LYS A 37 8.18 -22.73 -1.57
CA LYS A 37 8.08 -22.12 -2.91
C LYS A 37 6.94 -21.09 -3.00
N ILE A 38 5.83 -21.38 -2.33
CA ILE A 38 4.68 -20.48 -2.17
C ILE A 38 5.08 -19.24 -1.35
N CYS A 39 5.92 -19.44 -0.32
CA CYS A 39 6.45 -18.36 0.51
C CYS A 39 7.26 -17.32 -0.29
N TYR A 40 8.00 -17.70 -1.33
CA TYR A 40 8.77 -16.73 -2.14
C TYR A 40 7.85 -15.83 -2.98
N THR A 41 6.85 -16.41 -3.64
CA THR A 41 5.89 -15.65 -4.45
C THR A 41 5.04 -14.72 -3.58
N GLU A 42 4.60 -15.19 -2.42
CA GLU A 42 3.83 -14.38 -1.47
C GLU A 42 4.67 -13.22 -0.91
N LYS A 43 5.95 -13.46 -0.58
CA LYS A 43 6.87 -12.40 -0.14
C LYS A 43 7.04 -11.31 -1.18
N LYS A 44 7.19 -11.68 -2.45
CA LYS A 44 7.30 -10.70 -3.55
C LYS A 44 6.01 -9.86 -3.65
N GLU A 45 4.85 -10.50 -3.62
CA GLU A 45 3.56 -9.82 -3.70
C GLU A 45 3.35 -8.88 -2.49
N ILE A 46 3.74 -9.30 -1.28
CA ILE A 46 3.72 -8.46 -0.08
C ILE A 46 4.56 -7.19 -0.29
N THR A 47 5.78 -7.32 -0.82
CA THR A 47 6.65 -6.17 -1.08
C THR A 47 6.06 -5.22 -2.11
N GLU A 48 5.46 -5.75 -3.18
CA GLU A 48 4.79 -4.94 -4.21
C GLU A 48 3.59 -4.16 -3.64
N ILE A 49 2.73 -4.82 -2.87
CA ILE A 49 1.58 -4.17 -2.20
C ILE A 49 2.06 -3.08 -1.23
N GLN A 50 3.11 -3.35 -0.44
CA GLN A 50 3.69 -2.37 0.46
C GLN A 50 4.24 -1.15 -0.29
N SER A 51 4.89 -1.36 -1.44
CA SER A 51 5.39 -0.29 -2.29
C SER A 51 4.25 0.60 -2.82
N VAL A 52 3.15 0.00 -3.28
CA VAL A 52 1.98 0.75 -3.76
C VAL A 52 1.33 1.53 -2.63
N LEU A 53 1.09 0.91 -1.48
CA LEU A 53 0.52 1.58 -0.30
C LEU A 53 1.40 2.75 0.18
N GLY A 54 2.73 2.60 0.14
CA GLY A 54 3.67 3.67 0.43
C GLY A 54 3.56 4.84 -0.56
N SER A 55 3.42 4.55 -1.85
CA SER A 55 3.20 5.58 -2.87
C SER A 55 1.89 6.34 -2.63
N LEU A 56 0.80 5.63 -2.31
CA LEU A 56 -0.50 6.24 -1.98
C LEU A 56 -0.41 7.10 -0.71
N HIS A 57 0.27 6.60 0.31
CA HIS A 57 0.51 7.31 1.57
C HIS A 57 1.24 8.65 1.33
N ASN A 58 2.25 8.65 0.46
CA ASN A 58 3.03 9.85 0.14
C ASN A 58 2.24 10.91 -0.65
N GLN A 59 1.12 10.55 -1.28
CA GLN A 59 0.25 11.49 -1.98
C GLN A 59 -0.75 12.19 -1.04
N LYS A 60 -0.90 11.75 0.22
CA LYS A 60 -1.84 12.35 1.17
C LYS A 60 -1.29 13.65 1.76
N LEU A 61 -2.20 14.61 1.97
CA LEU A 61 -1.94 15.83 2.73
C LEU A 61 -2.01 15.51 4.23
N TRP A 62 -0.86 15.29 4.84
CA TRP A 62 -0.76 15.03 6.28
C TRP A 62 -0.79 16.33 7.07
N TYR A 63 -1.70 16.42 8.04
CA TYR A 63 -1.69 17.54 8.99
C TYR A 63 -0.40 17.52 9.80
N ARG A 64 0.32 18.65 9.79
CA ARG A 64 1.53 18.85 10.59
C ARG A 64 1.34 20.11 11.46
N PRO A 65 1.34 19.98 12.80
CA PRO A 65 1.32 21.15 13.68
C PRO A 65 2.56 22.01 13.42
N LYS A 66 2.38 23.32 13.26
CA LYS A 66 3.49 24.24 12.96
C LYS A 66 4.30 24.62 14.20
N ASP A 67 3.68 24.57 15.38
CA ASP A 67 4.23 25.14 16.62
C ASP A 67 4.88 24.11 17.56
N THR A 68 5.04 22.86 17.13
CA THR A 68 5.70 21.83 17.94
C THR A 68 7.00 21.35 17.26
N PRO A 69 8.10 21.16 18.01
CA PRO A 69 9.33 20.59 17.46
C PRO A 69 9.05 19.26 16.76
N TYR A 70 9.66 19.05 15.60
CA TYR A 70 9.55 17.78 14.87
C TYR A 70 10.25 16.67 15.65
N VAL A 71 9.50 15.64 16.03
CA VAL A 71 10.03 14.41 16.62
C VAL A 71 9.72 13.26 15.66
N SER A 72 10.75 12.71 15.02
CA SER A 72 10.66 11.46 14.24
C SER A 72 11.48 10.38 14.92
N GLY A 73 10.90 9.19 15.04
CA GLY A 73 11.57 7.94 15.41
C GLY A 73 11.57 6.97 14.23
#